data_AF-A0A6N6ZJU0-F1
#
_entry.id   AF-A0A6N6ZJU0-F1
#
_cell.length_a   1.000
_cell.length_b   1.000
_cell.length_c   1.000
_cell.angle_alpha   90.00
_cell.angle_beta   90.00
_cell.angle_gamma   90.00
#
_symmetry.space_group_name_H-M   'P 1'
#
loop_
_entity.id
_entity.type
_entity.pdbx_description
1 polymer ?
#
loop_
_entity_poly.entity_id
_entity_poly.type
_entity_poly.pdbx_seq_one_letter_code
_entity_poly.pdbx_strand_id
1 'polypeptide(L)'
;MIALDEAQWQPLATALRNEAQEYAWLLSLLEQQQKGILEQNYAEFPELTHSIDEQLRTTAEKRNNREMLAQELRLQNGLDEQATLRSLIELIEGPVRGMFEELLNELRSLTERLQNRSRQNKLMLARANEISRELLSYLQPTQSQTTYTQRGYLAFKTNSRSTSLSVKA
;
A
#
# COMPACT_ATOMS: atom_id res chain seq x y z
N MET A 1 -1.13 30.98 -29.55
CA MET A 1 -1.23 29.97 -28.48
C MET A 1 -2.33 30.42 -27.54
N ILE A 2 -3.29 29.57 -27.23
CA ILE A 2 -4.31 29.88 -26.23
C ILE A 2 -3.65 29.59 -24.89
N ALA A 3 -3.19 30.64 -24.19
CA ALA A 3 -2.71 30.49 -22.83
C ALA A 3 -3.90 30.14 -21.93
N LEU A 4 -3.76 29.10 -21.11
CA LEU A 4 -4.74 28.75 -20.09
C LEU A 4 -4.90 29.92 -19.12
N ASP A 5 -6.14 30.39 -18.95
CA ASP A 5 -6.46 31.48 -18.02
C ASP A 5 -6.39 31.01 -16.55
N GLU A 6 -6.22 31.94 -15.61
CA GLU A 6 -6.15 31.66 -14.17
C GLU A 6 -7.34 30.86 -13.67
N ALA A 7 -8.55 31.20 -14.14
CA ALA A 7 -9.77 30.48 -13.80
C ALA A 7 -9.78 29.01 -14.25
N GLN A 8 -8.99 28.65 -15.28
CA GLN A 8 -8.96 27.30 -15.86
C GLN A 8 -7.92 26.42 -15.17
N TRP A 9 -6.72 26.94 -14.88
CA TRP A 9 -5.65 26.13 -14.28
C TRP A 9 -5.73 26.07 -12.75
N GLN A 10 -6.32 27.07 -12.08
CA GLN A 10 -6.38 27.13 -10.61
C GLN A 10 -7.12 25.93 -9.97
N PRO A 11 -8.26 25.44 -10.51
CA PRO A 11 -8.92 24.24 -9.99
C PRO A 11 -8.04 23.00 -10.07
N LEU A 12 -7.32 22.82 -11.20
CA LEU A 12 -6.42 21.69 -11.38
C LEU A 12 -5.21 21.76 -10.43
N ALA A 13 -4.63 22.94 -10.24
CA ALA A 13 -3.55 23.15 -9.27
C ALA A 13 -4.00 22.80 -7.84
N THR A 14 -5.22 23.20 -7.47
CA THR A 14 -5.82 22.89 -6.17
C THR A 14 -6.04 21.39 -6.00
N ALA A 15 -6.56 20.71 -7.04
CA ALA A 15 -6.75 19.27 -7.03
C ALA A 15 -5.43 18.50 -6.88
N LEU A 16 -4.37 18.92 -7.59
CA LEU A 16 -3.03 18.34 -7.47
C LEU A 16 -2.44 18.49 -6.07
N ARG A 17 -2.57 19.67 -5.46
CA ARG A 17 -2.11 19.91 -4.09
C ARG A 17 -2.88 19.08 -3.07
N ASN A 18 -4.20 18.99 -3.21
CA ASN A 18 -5.02 18.14 -2.35
C ASN A 18 -4.59 16.68 -2.46
N GLU A 19 -4.41 16.17 -3.68
CA GLU A 19 -3.91 14.80 -3.91
C GLU A 19 -2.52 14.58 -3.27
N ALA A 20 -1.61 15.54 -3.38
CA ALA A 20 -0.28 15.46 -2.74
C ALA A 20 -0.37 15.42 -1.20
N GLN A 21 -1.27 16.22 -0.62
CA GLN A 21 -1.52 16.21 0.82
C GLN A 21 -2.07 14.86 1.30
N GLU A 22 -2.99 14.25 0.57
CA GLU A 22 -3.53 12.93 0.94
C GLU A 22 -2.44 11.84 0.90
N TYR A 23 -1.53 11.91 -0.08
CA TYR A 23 -0.39 10.99 -0.15
C TYR A 23 0.61 11.20 0.99
N ALA A 24 0.88 12.46 1.36
CA ALA A 24 1.73 12.77 2.50
C ALA A 24 1.13 12.26 3.82
N TRP A 25 -0.19 12.42 4.00
CA TRP A 25 -0.88 11.89 5.17
C TRP A 25 -0.83 10.36 5.20
N LEU A 26 -1.12 9.70 4.09
CA LEU A 26 -1.04 8.24 3.99
C LEU A 26 0.38 7.72 4.28
N LEU A 27 1.41 8.43 3.82
CA LEU A 27 2.80 8.10 4.15
C LEU A 27 3.06 8.16 5.66
N SER A 28 2.54 9.18 6.34
CA SER A 28 2.68 9.31 7.80
C SER A 28 2.01 8.15 8.56
N LEU A 29 0.86 7.65 8.08
CA LEU A 29 0.19 6.47 8.65
C LEU A 29 1.03 5.20 8.46
N LEU A 30 1.66 5.03 7.28
CA LEU A 30 2.56 3.90 7.05
C LEU A 30 3.83 3.96 7.92
N GLU A 31 4.34 5.16 8.20
CA GLU A 31 5.47 5.35 9.12
C GLU A 31 5.08 5.04 10.57
N GLN A 32 3.89 5.43 11.01
CA GLN A 32 3.34 5.03 12.30
C GLN A 32 3.20 3.50 12.39
N GLN A 33 2.73 2.85 11.31
CA GLN A 33 2.61 1.38 11.28
C GLN A 33 3.98 0.74 11.40
N GLN A 34 4.97 1.24 10.65
CA GLN A 34 6.34 0.75 10.71
C GLN A 34 6.91 0.84 12.14
N LYS A 35 6.70 1.97 12.80
CA LYS A 35 7.12 2.18 14.19
C LYS A 35 6.44 1.18 15.13
N GLY A 36 5.13 0.98 15.02
CA GLY A 36 4.38 0.00 15.80
C GLY A 36 4.88 -1.44 15.59
N ILE A 37 5.25 -1.81 14.35
CA ILE A 37 5.85 -3.12 14.06
C ILE A 37 7.20 -3.27 14.78
N LEU A 38 8.06 -2.24 14.74
CA LEU A 38 9.39 -2.27 15.35
C LEU A 38 9.33 -2.32 16.89
N GLU A 39 8.44 -1.55 17.48
CA GLU A 39 8.24 -1.47 18.93
C GLU A 39 7.44 -2.65 19.48
N GLN A 40 6.93 -3.54 18.60
CA GLN A 40 6.02 -4.64 18.92
C GLN A 40 4.76 -4.17 19.65
N ASN A 41 4.37 -2.90 19.45
CA ASN A 41 3.16 -2.33 20.02
C ASN A 41 1.99 -2.55 19.07
N TYR A 42 1.33 -3.69 19.22
CA TYR A 42 0.20 -4.08 18.37
C TYR A 42 -1.17 -3.58 18.87
N ALA A 43 -1.22 -2.85 19.99
CA ALA A 43 -2.49 -2.40 20.57
C ALA A 43 -3.26 -1.44 19.65
N GLU A 44 -2.55 -0.56 18.94
CA GLU A 44 -3.12 0.49 18.08
C GLU A 44 -3.28 0.04 16.61
N PHE A 45 -2.87 -1.18 16.28
CA PHE A 45 -2.91 -1.68 14.88
C PHE A 45 -4.30 -1.71 14.25
N PRO A 46 -5.37 -2.13 14.95
CA PRO A 46 -6.71 -2.13 14.36
C PRO A 46 -7.18 -0.73 13.96
N GLU A 47 -6.98 0.26 14.83
CA GLU A 47 -7.34 1.65 14.56
C GLU A 47 -6.50 2.21 13.41
N LEU A 48 -5.19 1.98 13.43
CA LEU A 48 -4.29 2.43 12.37
C LEU A 48 -4.62 1.81 11.01
N THR A 49 -4.99 0.52 10.99
CA THR A 49 -5.43 -0.15 9.76
C THR A 49 -6.71 0.48 9.22
N HIS A 50 -7.66 0.79 10.10
CA HIS A 50 -8.88 1.49 9.72
C HIS A 50 -8.60 2.88 9.13
N SER A 51 -7.73 3.67 9.77
CA SER A 51 -7.31 4.97 9.26
C SER A 51 -6.59 4.88 7.91
N ILE A 52 -5.75 3.86 7.69
CA ILE A 52 -5.12 3.61 6.39
C ILE A 52 -6.17 3.30 5.32
N ASP A 53 -7.15 2.45 5.62
CA ASP A 53 -8.21 2.07 4.68
C ASP A 53 -9.12 3.26 4.32
N GLU A 54 -9.49 4.07 5.29
CA GLU A 54 -10.24 5.31 5.08
C GLU A 54 -9.44 6.27 4.20
N GLN A 55 -8.17 6.48 4.55
CA GLN A 55 -7.30 7.39 3.81
C GLN A 55 -7.08 6.94 2.36
N LEU A 56 -6.98 5.63 2.11
CA LEU A 56 -6.87 5.09 0.75
C LEU A 56 -8.11 5.42 -0.10
N ARG A 57 -9.31 5.39 0.50
CA ARG A 57 -10.55 5.79 -0.18
C ARG A 57 -10.54 7.29 -0.50
N THR A 58 -10.22 8.13 0.48
CA THR A 58 -10.12 9.59 0.28
C THR A 58 -9.09 9.93 -0.80
N THR A 59 -7.93 9.27 -0.79
CA THR A 59 -6.87 9.47 -1.80
C THR A 59 -7.38 9.11 -3.20
N ALA A 60 -8.10 7.99 -3.34
CA ALA A 60 -8.68 7.58 -4.62
C ALA A 60 -9.72 8.60 -5.13
N GLU A 61 -10.56 9.15 -4.23
CA GLU A 61 -11.52 10.20 -4.59
C GLU A 61 -10.82 11.48 -5.07
N LYS A 62 -9.76 11.95 -4.40
CA LYS A 62 -9.00 13.13 -4.84
C LYS A 62 -8.32 12.91 -6.19
N ARG A 63 -7.74 11.73 -6.40
CA ARG A 63 -7.14 11.35 -7.67
C ARG A 63 -8.18 11.35 -8.80
N ASN A 64 -9.36 10.76 -8.57
CA ASN A 64 -10.44 10.75 -9.56
C ASN A 64 -10.90 12.16 -9.91
N ASN A 65 -11.04 13.05 -8.91
CA ASN A 65 -11.38 14.45 -9.12
C ASN A 65 -10.32 15.16 -10.00
N ARG A 66 -9.03 14.97 -9.72
CA ARG A 66 -7.97 15.51 -10.58
C ARG A 66 -8.06 14.96 -12.01
N GLU A 67 -8.30 13.66 -12.19
CA GLU A 67 -8.42 13.05 -13.52
C GLU A 67 -9.60 13.62 -14.31
N MET A 68 -10.73 13.85 -13.66
CA MET A 68 -11.91 14.49 -14.24
C MET A 68 -11.59 15.93 -14.69
N LEU A 69 -11.01 16.76 -13.82
CA LEU A 69 -10.63 18.13 -14.17
C LEU A 69 -9.60 18.18 -15.31
N ALA A 70 -8.62 17.26 -15.31
CA ALA A 70 -7.65 17.16 -16.39
C ALA A 70 -8.31 16.71 -17.71
N GLN A 71 -9.32 15.84 -17.66
CA GLN A 71 -10.09 15.44 -18.85
C GLN A 71 -10.90 16.61 -19.40
N GLU A 72 -11.61 17.35 -18.55
CA GLU A 72 -12.37 18.54 -18.95
C GLU A 72 -11.46 19.58 -19.64
N LEU A 73 -10.29 19.85 -19.06
CA LEU A 73 -9.34 20.79 -19.63
C LEU A 73 -8.73 20.29 -20.96
N ARG A 74 -8.52 18.97 -21.13
CA ARG A 74 -8.08 18.41 -22.42
C ARG A 74 -9.13 18.64 -23.51
N LEU A 75 -10.39 18.32 -23.22
CA LEU A 75 -11.50 18.49 -24.15
C LEU A 75 -11.70 19.96 -24.54
N GLN A 76 -11.63 20.88 -23.57
CA GLN A 76 -11.77 22.32 -23.81
C GLN A 76 -10.66 22.90 -24.70
N ASN A 77 -9.46 22.31 -24.67
CA ASN A 77 -8.30 22.77 -25.43
C ASN A 77 -8.04 21.94 -26.70
N GLY A 78 -8.97 21.03 -27.07
CA GLY A 78 -8.85 20.20 -28.27
C GLY A 78 -7.69 19.19 -28.23
N LEU A 79 -7.23 18.83 -27.04
CA LEU A 79 -6.24 17.76 -26.87
C LEU A 79 -6.90 16.38 -26.97
N ASP A 80 -6.11 15.39 -27.39
CA ASP A 80 -6.52 13.99 -27.33
C ASP A 80 -6.88 13.60 -25.87
N GLU A 81 -7.90 12.75 -25.70
CA GLU A 81 -8.29 12.21 -24.39
C GLU A 81 -7.15 11.41 -23.75
N GLN A 82 -6.31 10.79 -24.59
CA GLN A 82 -5.12 10.05 -24.16
C GLN A 82 -3.90 10.96 -23.90
N ALA A 83 -4.01 12.26 -24.16
CA ALA A 83 -2.93 13.20 -23.88
C ALA A 83 -2.60 13.19 -22.39
N THR A 84 -1.31 13.17 -22.06
CA THR A 84 -0.85 13.14 -20.67
C THR A 84 -1.12 14.45 -19.94
N LEU A 85 -1.12 14.42 -18.60
CA LEU A 85 -1.17 15.64 -17.79
C LEU A 85 0.01 16.58 -18.09
N ARG A 86 1.17 16.02 -18.51
CA ARG A 86 2.36 16.80 -18.86
C ARG A 86 2.16 17.60 -20.15
N SER A 87 1.55 17.00 -21.17
CA SER A 87 1.19 17.72 -22.41
C SER A 87 0.17 18.84 -22.15
N LEU A 88 -0.68 18.71 -21.12
CA LEU A 88 -1.57 19.80 -20.71
C LEU A 88 -0.80 20.96 -20.06
N ILE A 89 0.22 20.66 -19.26
CA ILE A 89 1.10 21.66 -18.62
C ILE A 89 1.97 22.39 -19.65
N GLU A 90 2.32 21.75 -20.77
CA GLU A 90 3.05 22.39 -21.87
C GLU A 90 2.28 23.55 -22.52
N LEU A 91 0.95 23.57 -22.40
CA LEU A 91 0.08 24.68 -22.83
C LEU A 91 0.08 25.86 -21.85
N ILE A 92 0.56 25.67 -20.62
CA ILE A 92 0.67 26.72 -19.61
C ILE A 92 1.95 27.51 -19.90
N GLU A 93 1.79 28.78 -20.25
CA GLU A 93 2.91 29.71 -20.41
C GLU A 93 3.28 30.39 -19.08
N GLY A 94 4.54 30.80 -18.94
CA GLY A 94 4.99 31.63 -17.84
C GLY A 94 5.32 30.89 -16.52
N PRO A 95 5.40 31.63 -15.39
CA PRO A 95 5.93 31.10 -14.12
C PRO A 95 5.06 30.00 -13.49
N VAL A 96 3.79 29.91 -13.88
CA VAL A 96 2.83 28.90 -13.40
C VAL A 96 3.24 27.48 -13.83
N ARG A 97 3.88 27.34 -15.00
CA ARG A 97 4.36 26.04 -15.50
C ARG A 97 5.33 25.37 -14.54
N GLY A 98 6.30 26.13 -14.01
CA GLY A 98 7.30 25.60 -13.07
C GLY A 98 6.67 25.08 -11.78
N MET A 99 5.63 25.74 -11.29
CA MET A 99 4.85 25.25 -10.13
C MET A 99 4.19 23.90 -10.41
N PHE A 100 3.58 23.71 -11.60
CA PHE A 100 2.99 22.43 -11.96
C PHE A 100 4.03 21.33 -12.13
N GLU A 101 5.17 21.64 -12.75
CA GLU A 101 6.27 20.69 -12.90
C GLU A 101 6.80 20.22 -11.53
N GLU A 102 6.94 21.13 -10.57
CA GLU A 102 7.34 20.79 -9.20
C GLU A 102 6.29 19.93 -8.48
N LEU A 103 5.00 20.29 -8.57
CA LEU A 103 3.91 19.48 -7.99
C LEU A 103 3.87 18.06 -8.56
N LEU A 104 4.13 17.90 -9.87
CA LEU A 104 4.20 16.57 -10.47
C LEU A 104 5.41 15.77 -9.99
N ASN A 105 6.56 16.42 -9.79
CA ASN A 105 7.75 15.78 -9.25
C ASN A 105 7.51 15.35 -7.78
N GLU A 106 6.86 16.20 -6.99
CA GLU A 106 6.47 15.91 -5.62
C GLU A 106 5.53 14.70 -5.55
N LEU A 107 4.45 14.68 -6.34
CA LEU A 107 3.51 13.56 -6.39
C LEU A 107 4.18 12.23 -6.77
N ARG A 108 5.11 12.27 -7.74
CA ARG A 108 5.88 11.10 -8.14
C ARG A 108 6.74 10.58 -6.99
N SER A 109 7.49 11.47 -6.35
CA SER A 109 8.34 11.15 -5.18
C SER A 109 7.51 10.57 -4.03
N LEU A 110 6.35 11.14 -3.72
CA LEU A 110 5.44 10.64 -2.69
C LEU A 110 4.92 9.24 -3.04
N THR A 111 4.51 9.01 -4.29
CA THR A 111 4.02 7.71 -4.76
C THR A 111 5.10 6.63 -4.62
N GLU A 112 6.33 6.92 -5.04
CA GLU A 112 7.46 5.99 -4.91
C GLU A 112 7.77 5.67 -3.45
N ARG A 113 7.79 6.67 -2.57
CA ARG A 113 8.00 6.48 -1.12
C ARG A 113 6.90 5.64 -0.50
N LEU A 114 5.65 5.92 -0.84
CA LEU A 114 4.48 5.18 -0.36
C LEU A 114 4.56 3.70 -0.74
N GLN A 115 4.84 3.40 -2.00
CA GLN A 115 5.00 2.02 -2.49
C GLN A 115 6.14 1.30 -1.77
N ASN A 116 7.28 1.97 -1.62
CA ASN A 116 8.43 1.42 -0.91
C ASN A 116 8.11 1.12 0.56
N ARG A 117 7.45 2.04 1.28
CA ARG A 117 7.06 1.83 2.68
C ARG A 117 6.03 0.73 2.84
N SER A 118 4.99 0.69 2.00
CA SER A 118 4.01 -0.39 2.01
C SER A 118 4.67 -1.75 1.82
N ARG A 119 5.61 -1.86 0.87
CA ARG A 119 6.39 -3.09 0.64
C ARG A 119 7.23 -3.48 1.86
N GLN A 120 7.90 -2.52 2.49
CA GLN A 120 8.69 -2.77 3.69
C GLN A 120 7.83 -3.26 4.85
N ASN A 121 6.69 -2.61 5.12
CA ASN A 121 5.78 -3.02 6.19
C ASN A 121 5.28 -4.46 5.98
N LYS A 122 4.89 -4.82 4.74
CA LYS A 122 4.48 -6.18 4.38
C LYS A 122 5.60 -7.21 4.64
N LEU A 123 6.84 -6.89 4.27
CA LEU A 123 7.98 -7.77 4.50
C LEU A 123 8.26 -7.97 6.00
N MET A 124 8.23 -6.90 6.79
CA MET A 124 8.46 -6.96 8.24
C MET A 124 7.40 -7.80 8.94
N LEU A 125 6.12 -7.63 8.58
CA LEU A 125 5.03 -8.44 9.12
C LEU A 125 5.16 -9.92 8.75
N ALA A 126 5.51 -10.22 7.50
CA ALA A 126 5.75 -11.59 7.06
C ALA A 126 6.88 -12.24 7.87
N ARG A 127 7.99 -11.51 8.08
CA ARG A 127 9.13 -12.01 8.86
C ARG A 127 8.79 -12.19 10.34
N ALA A 128 8.05 -11.26 10.95
CA ALA A 128 7.59 -11.39 12.33
C ALA A 128 6.68 -12.61 12.52
N ASN A 129 5.80 -12.89 11.53
CA ASN A 129 4.94 -14.07 11.54
C ASN A 129 5.75 -15.38 11.44
N GLU A 130 6.77 -15.40 10.57
CA GLU A 130 7.66 -16.56 10.41
C GLU A 130 8.41 -16.89 11.71
N ILE A 131 9.03 -15.88 12.35
CA ILE A 131 9.71 -16.05 13.64
C ILE A 131 8.73 -16.52 14.72
N SER A 132 7.51 -15.96 14.76
CA SER A 132 6.49 -16.40 15.71
C SER A 132 6.09 -17.86 15.51
N ARG A 133 5.96 -18.33 14.26
CA ARG A 133 5.70 -19.74 13.95
C ARG A 133 6.87 -20.65 14.34
N GLU A 134 8.10 -20.20 14.10
CA GLU A 134 9.31 -20.93 14.49
C GLU A 134 9.37 -21.10 16.01
N LEU A 135 9.16 -20.01 16.77
CA LEU A 135 9.09 -20.05 18.23
C LEU A 135 7.96 -20.95 18.74
N LEU A 136 6.77 -20.86 18.15
CA LEU A 136 5.67 -21.77 18.48
C LEU A 136 6.02 -23.23 18.18
N SER A 137 6.78 -23.50 17.11
CA SER A 137 7.24 -24.85 16.78
C SER A 137 8.28 -25.38 17.77
N TYR A 138 9.15 -24.52 18.32
CA TYR A 138 10.08 -24.90 19.39
C TYR A 138 9.39 -25.09 20.74
N LEU A 139 8.37 -24.26 21.03
CA LEU A 139 7.59 -24.35 22.28
C LEU A 139 6.54 -25.47 22.26
N GLN A 140 6.21 -26.01 21.09
CA GLN A 140 5.48 -27.26 20.93
C GLN A 140 6.48 -28.39 20.72
N PRO A 141 7.06 -28.98 21.80
CA PRO A 141 7.79 -30.22 21.64
C PRO A 141 6.81 -31.21 21.02
N THR A 142 7.22 -31.79 19.90
CA THR A 142 6.42 -32.68 19.07
C THR A 142 5.72 -33.70 19.97
N GLN A 143 4.39 -33.63 20.10
CA GLN A 143 3.61 -34.73 20.67
C GLN A 143 3.54 -35.92 19.68
N SER A 144 4.57 -36.14 18.86
CA SER A 144 4.81 -37.44 18.27
C SER A 144 5.58 -38.26 19.29
N GLN A 145 4.88 -38.75 20.32
CA GLN A 145 5.36 -39.90 21.07
C GLN A 145 5.42 -41.07 20.08
N THR A 146 6.59 -41.35 19.52
CA THR A 146 6.88 -42.62 18.85
C THR A 146 7.00 -43.69 19.92
N THR A 147 5.86 -44.09 20.47
CA THR A 147 5.81 -45.23 21.38
C THR A 147 5.93 -46.49 20.52
N TYR A 148 7.05 -47.19 20.64
CA TYR A 148 7.19 -48.53 20.09
C TYR A 148 6.07 -49.40 20.65
N THR A 149 5.26 -49.97 19.76
CA THR A 149 4.30 -50.99 20.17
C THR A 149 5.06 -52.21 20.68
N GLN A 150 4.45 -53.01 21.58
CA GLN A 150 5.03 -54.23 22.14
C GLN A 150 5.46 -55.28 21.09
N ARG A 151 5.10 -55.08 19.81
CA ARG A 151 5.49 -55.91 18.66
C ARG A 151 6.57 -55.29 17.75
N GLY A 152 7.20 -54.18 18.16
CA GLY A 152 8.32 -53.57 17.42
C GLY A 152 7.93 -52.65 16.25
N TYR A 153 6.64 -52.34 16.08
CA TYR A 153 6.20 -51.38 15.05
C TYR A 153 6.19 -49.94 15.60
N LEU A 154 6.66 -49.00 14.77
CA LEU A 154 6.54 -47.55 15.00
C LEU A 154 5.10 -47.11 14.69
N ALA A 155 4.33 -46.78 15.73
CA ALA A 155 2.99 -46.22 15.55
C ALA A 155 3.06 -44.69 15.50
N PHE A 156 2.78 -44.11 14.33
CA PHE A 156 2.63 -42.66 14.18
C PHE A 156 1.20 -42.27 14.54
N LYS A 157 0.99 -41.59 15.67
CA LYS A 157 -0.29 -40.94 15.96
C LYS A 157 -0.25 -39.51 15.45
N THR A 158 -0.68 -39.29 14.22
CA THR A 158 -1.00 -37.95 13.74
C THR A 158 -2.35 -37.56 14.32
N ASN A 159 -2.41 -36.50 15.13
CA ASN A 159 -3.69 -35.96 15.61
C ASN A 159 -4.36 -35.17 14.47
N SER A 160 -4.95 -35.91 13.54
CA SER A 160 -5.91 -35.38 12.57
C SER A 160 -6.99 -36.43 12.43
N ARG A 161 -8.24 -36.02 12.66
CA ARG A 161 -9.46 -36.83 12.57
C ARG A 161 -9.35 -37.88 11.46
N SER A 162 -9.40 -39.15 11.87
CA SER A 162 -9.74 -40.33 11.06
C SER A 162 -8.98 -40.50 9.74
N THR A 163 -7.86 -41.22 9.77
CA THR A 163 -7.57 -42.37 8.89
C THR A 163 -6.21 -42.98 9.28
N SER A 164 -6.23 -44.23 9.73
CA SER A 164 -5.01 -45.02 9.98
C SER A 164 -4.51 -45.61 8.67
N LEU A 165 -3.37 -45.14 8.16
CA LEU A 165 -2.62 -45.77 7.08
C LEU A 165 -1.48 -46.59 7.68
N SER A 166 -1.60 -47.91 7.61
CA SER A 166 -0.51 -48.83 7.90
C SER A 166 0.31 -49.03 6.63
N VAL A 167 1.56 -48.57 6.62
CA VAL A 167 2.53 -48.86 5.56
C VAL A 167 3.39 -50.05 6.01
N LYS A 168 3.43 -51.10 5.19
CA LYS A 168 4.30 -52.27 5.39
C LYS A 168 5.65 -52.00 4.71
N ALA A 169 6.74 -52.35 5.39
CA ALA A 169 8.09 -52.30 4.85
C ALA A 169 8.27 -53.25 3.66
#